data_AF-A0AAD9Q7K9-F1
#
_entry.id   AF-A0AAD9Q7K9-F1
#
_cell.length_a   1.000
_cell.length_b   1.000
_cell.length_c   1.000
_cell.angle_alpha   90.00
_cell.angle_beta   90.00
_cell.angle_gamma   90.00
#
_symmetry.space_group_name_H-M   'P 1'
#
loop_
_entity.id
_entity.type
_entity.pdbx_description
1 polymer ?
#
loop_
_entity_poly.entity_id
_entity_poly.type
_entity_poly.pdbx_seq_one_letter_code
_entity_poly.pdbx_strand_id
1 'polypeptide(L)'
;MTKYDSQGVPIFGFHNPAGLTLYPEGLFSYSMGNTRARDLTELMASSADQMLDLLLLASGDVRNILYTVAEMSLRNSQERAQCLNFHLNDYDPTIVARNAVILDVVGSINADVAEDLDFLWNIWFNMAMSESDYIRLQKVLSVLAERKFDSVDQSVLRFGDSTVLKECQDIWKDWRGLDLDIKQMKHERRHFIGKKFKTTGKEWKVIVKNLCDGVLSRLMVGITSCERMNSNDSLHMELKHWFEEGSTSDEAEKANPTLIRPFVHKWKQHYAACPFESYLPVEGSTMSSQKPGKAKQKSLLSWVKPQARVEDEKVEESCTAEIPEGSSESSQDYAAVQSVKAVTLWTGDALSLCTSGFPPEQLFDVIDTSNVGDHIGLLNVLVCCGPRLKM
;
A
#
# COMPACT_ATOMS: atom_id res chain seq x y z
N MET A 1 19.84 29.30 11.12
CA MET A 1 19.50 30.16 9.96
C MET A 1 18.67 29.33 8.99
N THR A 2 17.50 29.84 8.59
CA THR A 2 16.67 29.23 7.53
C THR A 2 17.47 29.22 6.23
N LYS A 3 17.56 28.06 5.58
CA LYS A 3 18.20 27.94 4.25
C LYS A 3 17.17 28.32 3.19
N TYR A 4 17.62 28.93 2.10
CA TYR A 4 16.79 29.34 0.97
C TYR A 4 17.36 28.69 -0.29
N ASP A 5 16.50 28.31 -1.21
CA ASP A 5 16.93 27.76 -2.50
C ASP A 5 17.42 28.87 -3.45
N SER A 6 17.83 28.48 -4.65
CA SER A 6 18.32 29.40 -5.68
C SER A 6 17.30 30.45 -6.14
N GLN A 7 16.01 30.26 -5.83
CA GLN A 7 14.93 31.18 -6.15
C GLN A 7 14.50 32.04 -4.94
N GLY A 8 15.20 31.93 -3.81
CA GLY A 8 14.87 32.70 -2.60
C GLY A 8 13.63 32.17 -1.89
N VAL A 9 13.16 30.97 -2.22
CA VAL A 9 12.11 30.27 -1.47
C VAL A 9 12.77 29.62 -0.26
N PRO A 10 12.24 29.78 0.97
CA PRO A 10 12.76 29.06 2.12
C PRO A 10 12.73 27.56 1.82
N ILE A 11 13.84 26.87 2.03
CA ILE A 11 13.91 25.40 1.95
C ILE A 11 13.13 24.87 3.15
N PHE A 12 11.82 24.75 2.99
CA PHE A 12 10.90 24.16 3.95
C PHE A 12 10.98 22.64 3.85
N GLY A 13 12.14 22.05 4.13
CA GLY A 13 12.21 20.62 4.37
C GLY A 13 11.54 20.26 5.70
N PHE A 14 11.29 18.97 5.95
CA PHE A 14 11.05 18.43 7.29
C PHE A 14 12.16 18.76 8.32
N HIS A 15 13.24 19.44 7.91
CA HIS A 15 14.18 20.15 8.77
C HIS A 15 13.68 21.53 9.25
N ASN A 16 12.39 21.83 9.10
CA ASN A 16 11.72 22.91 9.82
C ASN A 16 11.85 22.64 11.34
N PRO A 17 12.35 23.60 12.14
CA PRO A 17 12.31 23.49 13.60
C PRO A 17 10.92 23.14 14.14
N ALA A 18 9.83 23.53 13.48
CA ALA A 18 8.47 23.13 13.85
C ALA A 18 8.15 21.65 13.56
N GLY A 19 8.73 21.05 12.51
CA GLY A 19 8.63 19.60 12.25
C GLY A 19 9.39 18.76 13.28
N LEU A 20 10.59 19.22 13.66
CA LEU A 20 11.37 18.66 14.78
C LEU A 20 10.69 18.87 16.15
N THR A 21 9.94 19.96 16.31
CA THR A 21 9.16 20.25 17.53
C THR A 21 7.92 19.37 17.63
N LEU A 22 7.31 18.94 16.51
CA LEU A 22 6.12 18.10 16.53
C LEU A 22 6.44 16.59 16.70
N TYR A 23 7.58 16.09 16.21
CA TYR A 23 7.92 14.65 16.28
C TYR A 23 9.41 14.36 16.56
N PRO A 24 9.92 14.61 17.77
CA PRO A 24 11.33 14.43 18.12
C PRO A 24 11.81 12.95 18.15
N GLU A 25 10.91 11.96 18.18
CA GLU A 25 11.26 10.51 18.10
C GLU A 25 11.17 9.94 16.66
N GLY A 26 10.93 10.79 15.66
CA GLY A 26 10.58 10.40 14.28
C GLY A 26 9.10 10.06 14.10
N LEU A 27 8.61 10.18 12.87
CA LEU A 27 7.26 9.81 12.47
C LEU A 27 7.09 8.28 12.44
N PHE A 28 5.85 7.81 12.64
CA PHE A 28 5.50 6.40 12.48
C PHE A 28 5.69 5.95 11.03
N SER A 29 6.01 4.68 10.83
CA SER A 29 5.98 4.06 9.50
C SER A 29 4.56 3.53 9.23
N TYR A 30 4.05 3.77 8.03
CA TYR A 30 2.74 3.32 7.57
C TYR A 30 2.93 2.33 6.41
N SER A 31 3.44 1.14 6.71
CA SER A 31 3.66 0.05 5.73
C SER A 31 2.39 -0.56 5.15
N MET A 32 1.22 -0.09 5.60
CA MET A 32 -0.11 -0.48 5.15
C MET A 32 -1.07 0.70 5.39
N GLY A 33 -2.06 0.84 4.52
CA GLY A 33 -3.01 1.95 4.54
C GLY A 33 -3.81 2.07 5.84
N ASN A 34 -3.89 3.28 6.39
CA ASN A 34 -4.75 3.63 7.53
C ASN A 34 -6.12 4.21 7.09
N THR A 35 -6.38 4.28 5.80
CA THR A 35 -7.67 4.67 5.21
C THR A 35 -8.03 3.68 4.11
N ARG A 36 -9.28 3.71 3.63
CA ARG A 36 -9.75 2.86 2.52
C ARG A 36 -9.10 3.26 1.21
N ALA A 37 -8.82 2.29 0.34
CA ALA A 37 -8.35 2.55 -1.01
C ALA A 37 -9.33 3.45 -1.77
N ARG A 38 -8.79 4.31 -2.64
CA ARG A 38 -9.57 5.29 -3.41
C ARG A 38 -9.12 5.28 -4.86
N ASP A 39 -10.08 5.47 -5.76
CA ASP A 39 -9.79 5.70 -7.18
C ASP A 39 -9.36 7.15 -7.32
N LEU A 40 -8.08 7.36 -7.60
CA LEU A 40 -7.52 8.69 -7.76
C LEU A 40 -8.04 9.41 -9.01
N THR A 41 -8.70 8.67 -9.90
CA THR A 41 -9.30 9.17 -11.13
C THR A 41 -10.81 9.24 -11.07
N GLU A 42 -11.46 8.95 -9.93
CA GLU A 42 -12.93 8.85 -9.79
C GLU A 42 -13.64 10.09 -10.32
N LEU A 43 -13.08 11.27 -10.02
CA LEU A 43 -13.64 12.57 -10.41
C LEU A 43 -13.08 13.11 -11.74
N MET A 44 -12.29 12.31 -12.45
CA MET A 44 -11.70 12.69 -13.73
C MET A 44 -12.52 12.15 -14.90
N ALA A 45 -12.84 13.06 -15.83
CA ALA A 45 -13.30 12.68 -17.16
C ALA A 45 -12.08 12.36 -18.04
N SER A 46 -11.64 11.10 -18.02
CA SER A 46 -10.58 10.59 -18.90
C SER A 46 -11.13 10.16 -20.26
N SER A 47 -10.25 10.11 -21.27
CA SER A 47 -10.58 9.62 -22.60
C SER A 47 -9.63 8.51 -23.07
N ALA A 48 -10.08 7.72 -24.05
CA ALA A 48 -9.37 6.57 -24.62
C ALA A 48 -7.94 6.86 -25.12
N ASP A 49 -7.63 8.10 -25.46
CA ASP A 49 -6.32 8.52 -25.99
C ASP A 49 -5.44 9.23 -24.94
N GLN A 50 -5.95 9.39 -23.72
CA GLN A 50 -5.27 10.17 -22.67
C GLN A 50 -4.28 9.30 -21.89
N MET A 51 -3.10 9.86 -21.64
CA MET A 51 -2.15 9.38 -20.64
C MET A 51 -2.29 10.24 -19.38
N LEU A 52 -2.52 9.61 -18.24
CA LEU A 52 -2.64 10.29 -16.95
C LEU A 52 -1.35 10.13 -16.15
N ASP A 53 -0.85 11.23 -15.60
CA ASP A 53 0.28 11.28 -14.68
C ASP A 53 -0.25 11.59 -13.26
N LEU A 54 -0.11 10.63 -12.34
CA LEU A 54 -0.64 10.71 -10.98
C LEU A 54 0.51 10.73 -9.97
N LEU A 55 0.56 11.77 -9.13
CA LEU A 55 1.51 11.89 -8.04
C LEU A 55 0.84 11.57 -6.70
N LEU A 56 1.44 10.67 -5.92
CA LEU A 56 1.03 10.32 -4.57
C LEU A 56 2.12 10.74 -3.59
N LEU A 57 1.86 11.79 -2.80
CA LEU A 57 2.76 12.31 -1.78
C LEU A 57 2.44 11.71 -0.40
N ALA A 58 3.49 11.22 0.29
CA ALA A 58 3.34 10.37 1.47
C ALA A 58 2.41 9.18 1.18
N SER A 59 2.76 8.43 0.13
CA SER A 59 1.90 7.40 -0.46
C SER A 59 1.50 6.31 0.54
N GLY A 60 2.32 6.04 1.57
CA GLY A 60 2.14 4.84 2.38
C GLY A 60 2.32 3.61 1.49
N ASP A 61 1.31 2.76 1.40
CA ASP A 61 1.35 1.54 0.57
C ASP A 61 0.75 1.73 -0.85
N VAL A 62 0.82 0.68 -1.66
CA VAL A 62 0.42 0.72 -3.08
C VAL A 62 -1.07 0.51 -3.33
N ARG A 63 -1.91 0.51 -2.28
CA ARG A 63 -3.35 0.17 -2.40
C ARG A 63 -4.11 1.13 -3.32
N ASN A 64 -3.78 2.42 -3.28
CA ASN A 64 -4.46 3.42 -4.11
C ASN A 64 -4.10 3.23 -5.59
N ILE A 65 -2.89 2.74 -5.91
CA ILE A 65 -2.53 2.38 -7.28
C ILE A 65 -3.40 1.21 -7.74
N LEU A 66 -3.36 0.10 -6.99
CA LEU A 66 -4.04 -1.13 -7.44
C LEU A 66 -5.55 -0.92 -7.54
N TYR A 67 -6.13 -0.16 -6.60
CA TYR A 67 -7.55 0.20 -6.63
C TYR A 67 -7.89 1.12 -7.81
N THR A 68 -7.09 2.17 -8.06
CA THR A 68 -7.28 3.05 -9.23
C THR A 68 -7.22 2.26 -10.54
N VAL A 69 -6.25 1.34 -10.67
CA VAL A 69 -6.13 0.49 -11.87
C VAL A 69 -7.33 -0.44 -12.02
N ALA A 70 -7.82 -1.00 -10.92
CA ALA A 70 -9.01 -1.86 -10.94
C ALA A 70 -10.27 -1.10 -11.33
N GLU A 71 -10.53 0.07 -10.75
CA GLU A 71 -11.68 0.90 -11.13
C GLU A 71 -11.57 1.39 -12.57
N MET A 72 -10.37 1.78 -13.03
CA MET A 72 -10.12 2.14 -14.44
C MET A 72 -10.43 0.97 -15.40
N SER A 73 -10.17 -0.28 -14.98
CA SER A 73 -10.47 -1.49 -15.77
C SER A 73 -11.96 -1.76 -15.95
N LEU A 74 -12.78 -1.23 -15.05
CA LEU A 74 -14.25 -1.36 -15.06
C LEU A 74 -14.92 -0.26 -15.91
N ARG A 75 -14.19 0.81 -16.26
CA ARG A 75 -14.73 1.90 -17.09
C ARG A 75 -14.95 1.45 -18.54
N ASN A 76 -15.94 2.07 -19.18
CA ASN A 76 -16.20 1.91 -20.60
C ASN A 76 -14.97 2.32 -21.43
N SER A 77 -14.80 1.74 -22.62
CA SER A 77 -13.59 1.96 -23.44
C SER A 77 -13.37 3.44 -23.81
N GLN A 78 -14.43 4.24 -23.92
CA GLN A 78 -14.34 5.67 -24.21
C GLN A 78 -13.86 6.51 -23.01
N GLU A 79 -14.14 6.05 -21.79
CA GLU A 79 -13.84 6.76 -20.54
C GLU A 79 -12.54 6.26 -19.90
N ARG A 80 -12.02 5.13 -20.38
CA ARG A 80 -10.80 4.51 -19.90
C ARG A 80 -9.59 5.26 -20.47
N ALA A 81 -8.70 5.75 -19.60
CA ALA A 81 -7.43 6.29 -20.04
C ALA A 81 -6.61 5.23 -20.80
N GLN A 82 -5.92 5.64 -21.86
CA GLN A 82 -4.99 4.76 -22.59
C GLN A 82 -3.93 4.21 -21.63
N CYS A 83 -3.45 5.09 -20.74
CA CYS A 83 -2.26 4.84 -19.96
C CYS A 83 -2.24 5.64 -18.64
N LEU A 84 -1.64 5.07 -17.62
CA LEU A 84 -1.43 5.59 -16.28
C LEU A 84 0.07 5.55 -15.97
N ASN A 85 0.62 6.68 -15.55
CA ASN A 85 1.92 6.77 -14.90
C ASN A 85 1.70 7.19 -13.45
N PHE A 86 2.32 6.47 -12.53
CA PHE A 86 2.28 6.80 -11.11
C PHE A 86 3.65 7.30 -10.65
N HIS A 87 3.64 8.30 -9.79
CA HIS A 87 4.81 8.78 -9.06
C HIS A 87 4.51 8.66 -7.58
N LEU A 88 5.24 7.80 -6.87
CA LEU A 88 5.03 7.56 -5.44
C LEU A 88 6.17 8.15 -4.65
N ASN A 89 5.83 9.00 -3.69
CA ASN A 89 6.77 9.57 -2.75
C ASN A 89 6.45 9.15 -1.33
N ASP A 90 7.47 8.76 -0.58
CA ASP A 90 7.41 8.70 0.87
C ASP A 90 8.72 9.20 1.49
N TYR A 91 8.61 9.81 2.67
CA TYR A 91 9.78 10.29 3.40
C TYR A 91 10.56 9.12 4.04
N ASP A 92 9.88 8.00 4.32
CA ASP A 92 10.49 6.80 4.88
C ASP A 92 10.96 5.88 3.73
N PRO A 93 12.28 5.75 3.50
CA PRO A 93 12.80 4.91 2.41
C PRO A 93 12.43 3.43 2.59
N THR A 94 12.10 3.00 3.81
CA THR A 94 11.58 1.65 4.09
C THR A 94 10.26 1.40 3.35
N ILE A 95 9.39 2.41 3.31
CA ILE A 95 8.08 2.34 2.64
C ILE A 95 8.27 2.28 1.12
N VAL A 96 9.19 3.07 0.59
CA VAL A 96 9.52 3.07 -0.84
C VAL A 96 10.08 1.72 -1.28
N ALA A 97 11.08 1.19 -0.56
CA ALA A 97 11.66 -0.12 -0.83
C ALA A 97 10.62 -1.25 -0.71
N ARG A 98 9.68 -1.13 0.23
CA ARG A 98 8.59 -2.07 0.40
C ARG A 98 7.58 -2.04 -0.77
N ASN A 99 7.21 -0.85 -1.22
CA ASN A 99 6.27 -0.68 -2.33
C ASN A 99 6.82 -1.29 -3.62
N ALA A 100 8.11 -1.15 -3.89
CA ALA A 100 8.79 -1.86 -4.96
C ALA A 100 8.63 -3.39 -4.88
N VAL A 101 8.83 -3.97 -3.68
CA VAL A 101 8.64 -5.42 -3.47
C VAL A 101 7.20 -5.83 -3.76
N ILE A 102 6.21 -5.09 -3.25
CA ILE A 102 4.80 -5.41 -3.50
C ILE A 102 4.48 -5.33 -5.00
N LEU A 103 4.93 -4.28 -5.69
CA LEU A 103 4.66 -4.09 -7.12
C LEU A 103 5.33 -5.15 -8.00
N ASP A 104 6.56 -5.54 -7.67
CA ASP A 104 7.28 -6.63 -8.35
C ASP A 104 6.56 -7.98 -8.16
N VAL A 105 6.05 -8.24 -6.94
CA VAL A 105 5.22 -9.42 -6.67
C VAL A 105 3.91 -9.37 -7.43
N VAL A 106 3.18 -8.24 -7.40
CA VAL A 106 1.92 -8.06 -8.15
C VAL A 106 2.10 -8.34 -9.64
N GLY A 107 3.22 -7.92 -10.23
CA GLY A 107 3.52 -8.14 -11.64
C GLY A 107 4.00 -9.56 -11.99
N SER A 108 4.27 -10.43 -11.00
CA SER A 108 4.82 -11.78 -11.22
C SER A 108 3.96 -12.92 -10.72
N ILE A 109 2.96 -12.64 -9.88
CA ILE A 109 2.03 -13.66 -9.38
C ILE A 109 0.93 -13.99 -10.39
N ASN A 110 0.44 -15.22 -10.34
CA ASN A 110 -0.81 -15.61 -10.97
C ASN A 110 -1.98 -15.36 -10.01
N ALA A 111 -2.79 -14.34 -10.31
CA ALA A 111 -3.92 -13.96 -9.47
C ALA A 111 -4.99 -15.06 -9.32
N ASP A 112 -5.09 -16.01 -10.25
CA ASP A 112 -6.04 -17.12 -10.18
C ASP A 112 -5.55 -18.28 -9.30
N VAL A 113 -4.30 -18.22 -8.80
CA VAL A 113 -3.72 -19.19 -7.87
C VAL A 113 -3.81 -18.66 -6.43
N ALA A 114 -4.49 -19.41 -5.55
CA ALA A 114 -4.75 -18.97 -4.18
C ALA A 114 -3.46 -18.75 -3.38
N GLU A 115 -2.48 -19.64 -3.53
CA GLU A 115 -1.18 -19.57 -2.87
C GLU A 115 -0.39 -18.30 -3.26
N ASP A 116 -0.61 -17.81 -4.47
CA ASP A 116 0.03 -16.59 -5.00
C ASP A 116 -0.60 -15.32 -4.41
N LEU A 117 -1.93 -15.30 -4.27
CA LEU A 117 -2.63 -14.22 -3.55
C LEU A 117 -2.29 -14.25 -2.06
N ASP A 118 -2.21 -15.43 -1.45
CA ASP A 118 -1.86 -15.59 -0.05
C ASP A 118 -0.42 -15.13 0.21
N PHE A 119 0.51 -15.43 -0.71
CA PHE A 119 1.88 -14.91 -0.66
C PHE A 119 1.91 -13.38 -0.68
N LEU A 120 1.18 -12.74 -1.61
CA LEU A 120 1.08 -11.28 -1.69
C LEU A 120 0.46 -10.71 -0.40
N TRP A 121 -0.62 -11.32 0.10
CA TRP A 121 -1.27 -10.92 1.35
C TRP A 121 -0.31 -11.02 2.55
N ASN A 122 0.47 -12.10 2.63
CA ASN A 122 1.43 -12.33 3.70
C ASN A 122 2.55 -11.29 3.68
N ILE A 123 3.07 -10.93 2.49
CA ILE A 123 4.03 -9.84 2.36
C ILE A 123 3.42 -8.50 2.75
N TRP A 124 2.19 -8.22 2.34
CA TRP A 124 1.56 -6.90 2.53
C TRP A 124 1.13 -6.66 3.98
N PHE A 125 0.53 -7.66 4.62
CA PHE A 125 -0.15 -7.43 5.89
C PHE A 125 0.52 -8.17 7.02
N ASN A 126 0.90 -9.42 6.87
CA ASN A 126 1.26 -10.24 8.03
C ASN A 126 2.68 -10.00 8.55
N MET A 127 2.81 -9.88 9.88
CA MET A 127 4.09 -9.79 10.58
C MET A 127 4.92 -11.07 10.45
N ALA A 128 4.26 -12.19 10.23
CA ALA A 128 4.91 -13.47 10.07
C ALA A 128 4.25 -14.28 8.95
N MET A 129 5.02 -15.17 8.34
CA MET A 129 4.62 -16.01 7.21
C MET A 129 5.17 -17.44 7.35
N SER A 130 4.75 -18.31 6.44
CA SER A 130 5.26 -19.67 6.32
C SER A 130 6.74 -19.68 5.89
N GLU A 131 7.46 -20.77 6.16
CA GLU A 131 8.83 -20.96 5.67
C GLU A 131 8.90 -20.87 4.13
N SER A 132 7.91 -21.44 3.43
CA SER A 132 7.82 -21.39 1.97
C SER A 132 7.68 -19.97 1.43
N ASP A 133 6.81 -19.16 2.04
CA ASP A 133 6.65 -17.75 1.67
C ASP A 133 7.89 -16.94 2.01
N TYR A 134 8.53 -17.22 3.14
CA TYR A 134 9.77 -16.56 3.52
C TYR A 134 10.87 -16.85 2.48
N ILE A 135 11.09 -18.10 2.10
CA ILE A 135 12.05 -18.48 1.04
C ILE A 135 11.68 -17.80 -0.29
N ARG A 136 10.39 -17.73 -0.63
CA ARG A 136 9.92 -17.04 -1.84
C ARG A 136 10.23 -15.53 -1.80
N LEU A 137 9.97 -14.88 -0.67
CA LEU A 137 10.31 -13.46 -0.44
C LEU A 137 11.82 -13.23 -0.51
N GLN A 138 12.65 -14.11 0.06
CA GLN A 138 14.11 -14.01 -0.03
C GLN A 138 14.60 -14.04 -1.49
N LYS A 139 13.96 -14.84 -2.35
CA LYS A 139 14.26 -14.86 -3.79
C LYS A 139 13.89 -13.52 -4.45
N VAL A 140 12.69 -12.99 -4.19
CA VAL A 140 12.26 -11.68 -4.69
C VAL A 140 13.25 -10.58 -4.27
N LEU A 141 13.60 -10.51 -2.99
CA LEU A 141 14.57 -9.54 -2.47
C LEU A 141 15.95 -9.71 -3.11
N SER A 142 16.39 -10.95 -3.35
CA SER A 142 17.68 -11.22 -4.01
C SER A 142 17.70 -10.71 -5.45
N VAL A 143 16.61 -10.92 -6.19
CA VAL A 143 16.48 -10.45 -7.58
C VAL A 143 16.49 -8.92 -7.60
N LEU A 144 15.64 -8.28 -6.79
CA LEU A 144 15.57 -6.82 -6.73
C LEU A 144 16.89 -6.16 -6.30
N ALA A 145 17.60 -6.75 -5.33
CA ALA A 145 18.89 -6.25 -4.83
C ALA A 145 20.00 -6.19 -5.88
N GLU A 146 19.95 -7.06 -6.89
CA GLU A 146 20.98 -7.16 -7.94
C GLU A 146 20.49 -6.69 -9.32
N ARG A 147 19.18 -6.49 -9.49
CA ARG A 147 18.59 -5.99 -10.75
C ARG A 147 19.07 -4.58 -11.05
N LYS A 148 19.38 -4.35 -12.33
CA LYS A 148 19.66 -3.04 -12.88
C LYS A 148 18.38 -2.49 -13.49
N PHE A 149 17.94 -1.33 -13.02
CA PHE A 149 16.77 -0.60 -13.53
C PHE A 149 17.25 0.50 -14.47
N ASP A 150 17.77 0.12 -15.63
CA ASP A 150 18.23 1.05 -16.66
C ASP A 150 17.22 1.16 -17.81
N SER A 151 17.52 1.96 -18.85
CA SER A 151 16.60 2.22 -19.96
C SER A 151 16.26 0.98 -20.81
N VAL A 152 16.97 -0.14 -20.63
CA VAL A 152 16.68 -1.41 -21.30
C VAL A 152 15.70 -2.26 -20.49
N ASP A 153 15.55 -1.97 -19.20
CA ASP A 153 14.57 -2.63 -18.34
C ASP A 153 13.14 -2.18 -18.71
N GLN A 154 12.35 -3.12 -19.24
CA GLN A 154 10.94 -2.89 -19.58
C GLN A 154 10.02 -2.95 -18.33
N SER A 155 10.61 -2.98 -17.13
CA SER A 155 9.86 -2.90 -15.88
C SER A 155 8.93 -1.68 -15.84
N VAL A 156 7.74 -1.91 -15.29
CA VAL A 156 6.86 -0.82 -14.84
C VAL A 156 7.54 -0.05 -13.70
N LEU A 157 8.37 -0.69 -12.88
CA LEU A 157 9.02 -0.07 -11.74
C LEU A 157 10.20 0.82 -12.17
N ARG A 158 10.19 2.07 -11.72
CA ARG A 158 11.25 3.07 -11.96
C ARG A 158 11.62 3.76 -10.65
N PHE A 159 12.79 4.40 -10.64
CA PHE A 159 13.30 5.16 -9.51
C PHE A 159 13.62 6.58 -9.97
N GLY A 160 13.30 7.57 -9.13
CA GLY A 160 13.47 8.98 -9.47
C GLY A 160 14.91 9.36 -9.79
N ASP A 161 15.86 8.76 -9.07
CA ASP A 161 17.28 8.84 -9.38
C ASP A 161 18.05 7.59 -8.89
N SER A 162 19.35 7.55 -9.16
CA SER A 162 20.24 6.45 -8.74
C SER A 162 20.41 6.33 -7.22
N THR A 163 20.21 7.42 -6.48
CA THR A 163 20.28 7.44 -5.01
C THR A 163 19.08 6.69 -4.43
N VAL A 164 17.86 6.98 -4.90
CA VAL A 164 16.63 6.27 -4.50
C VAL A 164 16.80 4.77 -4.76
N LEU A 165 17.25 4.38 -5.97
CA LEU A 165 17.48 2.97 -6.29
C LEU A 165 18.51 2.35 -5.34
N LYS A 166 19.61 3.05 -5.08
CA LYS A 166 20.68 2.56 -4.21
C LYS A 166 20.20 2.35 -2.77
N GLU A 167 19.40 3.27 -2.23
CA GLU A 167 18.78 3.14 -0.91
C GLU A 167 17.88 1.90 -0.85
N CYS A 168 17.02 1.69 -1.85
CA CYS A 168 16.17 0.51 -1.92
C CYS A 168 16.99 -0.79 -2.00
N GLN A 169 18.04 -0.83 -2.83
CA GLN A 169 18.92 -1.99 -2.94
C GLN A 169 19.62 -2.32 -1.62
N ASP A 170 20.07 -1.32 -0.88
CA ASP A 170 20.73 -1.53 0.41
C ASP A 170 19.73 -2.05 1.45
N ILE A 171 18.47 -1.58 1.43
CA ILE A 171 17.39 -2.09 2.27
C ILE A 171 17.03 -3.54 1.93
N TRP A 172 16.87 -3.89 0.64
CA TRP A 172 16.58 -5.26 0.24
C TRP A 172 17.71 -6.23 0.60
N LYS A 173 18.96 -5.78 0.53
CA LYS A 173 20.14 -6.56 0.96
C LYS A 173 20.12 -6.84 2.46
N ASP A 174 19.72 -5.87 3.27
CA ASP A 174 19.53 -6.04 4.72
C ASP A 174 18.40 -7.04 5.01
N TRP A 175 17.25 -6.90 4.36
CA TRP A 175 16.10 -7.78 4.56
C TRP A 175 16.29 -9.22 4.07
N ARG A 176 17.04 -9.44 2.99
CA ARG A 176 17.19 -10.76 2.33
C ARG A 176 17.60 -11.88 3.29
N GLY A 177 18.44 -11.59 4.28
CA GLY A 177 18.97 -12.59 5.22
C GLY A 177 18.39 -12.51 6.63
N LEU A 178 17.35 -11.71 6.84
CA LEU A 178 16.94 -11.30 8.17
C LEU A 178 15.98 -12.31 8.81
N ASP A 179 16.55 -13.24 9.58
CA ASP A 179 15.80 -14.22 10.36
C ASP A 179 15.58 -13.72 11.80
N LEU A 180 14.41 -13.15 12.08
CA LEU A 180 14.07 -12.57 13.38
C LEU A 180 13.26 -13.52 14.24
N ASP A 181 13.50 -13.48 15.55
CA ASP A 181 12.66 -14.18 16.52
C ASP A 181 11.27 -13.52 16.61
N ILE A 182 10.25 -14.23 16.10
CA ILE A 182 8.86 -13.80 16.16
C ILE A 182 8.40 -13.51 17.58
N LYS A 183 8.85 -14.28 18.59
CA LYS A 183 8.44 -14.07 19.98
C LYS A 183 8.97 -12.73 20.50
N GLN A 184 10.22 -12.43 20.18
CA GLN A 184 10.82 -11.13 20.48
C GLN A 184 10.06 -10.02 19.74
N MET A 185 9.77 -10.18 18.46
CA MET A 185 9.02 -9.17 17.68
C MET A 185 7.61 -8.91 18.23
N LYS A 186 6.88 -9.97 18.60
CA LYS A 186 5.57 -9.86 19.27
C LYS A 186 5.68 -9.07 20.57
N HIS A 187 6.73 -9.33 21.35
CA HIS A 187 7.01 -8.58 22.58
C HIS A 187 7.31 -7.11 22.30
N GLU A 188 8.19 -6.80 21.33
CA GLU A 188 8.54 -5.44 20.93
C GLU A 188 7.33 -4.66 20.43
N ARG A 189 6.52 -5.26 19.55
CA ARG A 189 5.27 -4.68 19.06
C ARG A 189 4.30 -4.38 20.20
N ARG A 190 4.06 -5.34 21.10
CA ARG A 190 3.19 -5.14 22.28
C ARG A 190 3.72 -4.01 23.17
N HIS A 191 5.02 -4.01 23.45
CA HIS A 191 5.65 -2.99 24.28
C HIS A 191 5.53 -1.60 23.64
N PHE A 192 5.78 -1.49 22.33
CA PHE A 192 5.64 -0.26 21.56
C PHE A 192 4.21 0.29 21.60
N ILE A 193 3.21 -0.57 21.35
CA ILE A 193 1.79 -0.20 21.44
C ILE A 193 1.47 0.28 22.86
N GLY A 194 1.86 -0.48 23.89
CA GLY A 194 1.62 -0.12 25.30
C GLY A 194 2.21 1.24 25.69
N LYS A 195 3.42 1.56 25.23
CA LYS A 195 4.06 2.88 25.45
C LYS A 195 3.22 4.01 24.85
N LYS A 196 2.67 3.83 23.64
CA LYS A 196 1.89 4.87 22.94
C LYS A 196 0.54 5.14 23.58
N PHE A 197 -0.08 4.14 24.20
CA PHE A 197 -1.29 4.36 25.01
C PHE A 197 -1.02 5.03 26.37
N LYS A 198 0.25 5.36 26.71
CA LYS A 198 0.68 5.97 27.98
C LYS A 198 0.19 5.22 29.21
N THR A 199 -0.04 3.92 29.07
CA THR A 199 -0.67 3.10 30.10
C THR A 199 0.33 2.11 30.64
N THR A 200 1.20 2.56 31.52
CA THR A 200 1.88 1.66 32.46
C THR A 200 0.81 1.00 33.34
N GLY A 201 0.55 -0.29 33.14
CA GLY A 201 -0.34 -1.09 34.00
C GLY A 201 -1.76 -1.38 33.50
N LYS A 202 -2.18 -0.92 32.31
CA LYS A 202 -3.43 -1.45 31.71
C LYS A 202 -3.19 -2.87 31.19
N GLU A 203 -4.14 -3.76 31.45
CA GLU A 203 -4.12 -5.09 30.88
C GLU A 203 -4.12 -5.03 29.34
N TRP A 204 -3.28 -5.83 28.69
CA TRP A 204 -3.19 -5.89 27.23
C TRP A 204 -4.54 -6.10 26.55
N LYS A 205 -5.41 -6.91 27.16
CA LYS A 205 -6.77 -7.17 26.65
C LYS A 205 -7.59 -5.88 26.50
N VAL A 206 -7.41 -4.91 27.40
CA VAL A 206 -8.10 -3.62 27.33
C VAL A 206 -7.54 -2.77 26.18
N ILE A 207 -6.23 -2.80 25.95
CA ILE A 207 -5.60 -2.08 24.85
C ILE A 207 -6.09 -2.63 23.51
N VAL A 208 -6.05 -3.96 23.34
CA VAL A 208 -6.57 -4.65 22.15
C VAL A 208 -8.04 -4.30 21.91
N LYS A 209 -8.87 -4.37 22.95
CA LYS A 209 -10.29 -4.01 22.84
C LYS A 209 -10.46 -2.58 22.31
N ASN A 210 -9.76 -1.59 22.87
CA ASN A 210 -9.86 -0.21 22.43
C ASN A 210 -9.40 -0.02 20.97
N LEU A 211 -8.37 -0.76 20.55
CA LEU A 211 -7.90 -0.76 19.16
C LEU A 211 -8.96 -1.34 18.21
N CYS A 212 -9.56 -2.48 18.57
CA CYS A 212 -10.67 -3.08 17.83
C CYS A 212 -11.86 -2.11 17.73
N ASP A 213 -12.30 -1.55 18.86
CA ASP A 213 -13.42 -0.60 18.92
C ASP A 213 -13.13 0.64 18.06
N GLY A 214 -11.89 1.13 18.05
CA GLY A 214 -11.46 2.24 17.20
C GLY A 214 -11.50 1.92 15.71
N VAL A 215 -11.06 0.73 15.29
CA VAL A 215 -11.17 0.28 13.89
C VAL A 215 -12.64 0.12 13.50
N LEU A 216 -13.44 -0.59 14.30
CA LEU A 216 -14.87 -0.78 14.05
C LEU A 216 -15.59 0.56 13.93
N SER A 217 -15.33 1.50 14.85
CA SER A 217 -15.94 2.83 14.77
C SER A 217 -15.63 3.55 13.46
N ARG A 218 -14.40 3.42 12.93
CA ARG A 218 -13.99 4.02 11.64
C ARG A 218 -14.63 3.31 10.45
N LEU A 219 -14.75 1.99 10.51
CA LEU A 219 -15.42 1.20 9.47
C LEU A 219 -16.93 1.50 9.41
N MET A 220 -17.56 1.84 10.54
CA MET A 220 -19.00 2.09 10.66
C MET A 220 -19.39 3.55 10.37
N VAL A 221 -18.45 4.48 10.17
CA VAL A 221 -18.77 5.86 9.79
C VAL A 221 -19.50 5.84 8.44
N GLY A 222 -20.80 6.16 8.45
CA GLY A 222 -21.68 6.14 7.28
C GLY A 222 -22.80 5.08 7.32
N ILE A 223 -22.78 4.16 8.28
CA ILE A 223 -23.87 3.18 8.51
C ILE A 223 -24.82 3.74 9.57
N THR A 224 -26.04 4.10 9.19
CA THR A 224 -27.03 4.78 10.06
C THR A 224 -27.74 3.87 11.07
N SER A 225 -27.52 2.56 11.05
CA SER A 225 -28.11 1.60 12.00
C SER A 225 -27.07 1.11 12.99
N CYS A 226 -26.93 1.80 14.12
CA CYS A 226 -26.14 1.36 15.25
C CYS A 226 -26.88 0.26 16.02
N GLU A 227 -26.95 -0.94 15.45
CA GLU A 227 -26.96 -2.14 16.28
C GLU A 227 -25.50 -2.41 16.63
N ARG A 228 -25.13 -2.23 17.90
CA ARG A 228 -23.78 -2.50 18.39
C ARG A 228 -23.43 -3.93 17.99
N MET A 229 -22.47 -4.08 17.07
CA MET A 229 -21.87 -5.37 16.74
C MET A 229 -21.54 -6.11 18.04
N ASN A 230 -22.08 -7.33 18.18
CA ASN A 230 -21.86 -8.13 19.36
C ASN A 230 -20.40 -8.59 19.37
N SER A 231 -19.81 -8.80 20.54
CA SER A 231 -18.43 -9.32 20.70
C SER A 231 -18.20 -10.71 20.05
N ASN A 232 -19.26 -11.33 19.53
CA ASN A 232 -19.24 -12.61 18.82
C ASN A 232 -19.21 -12.46 17.29
N ASP A 233 -19.14 -11.23 16.75
CA ASP A 233 -19.04 -11.02 15.31
C ASP A 233 -17.67 -11.47 14.78
N SER A 234 -17.68 -12.18 13.66
CA SER A 234 -16.49 -12.75 13.01
C SER A 234 -15.40 -11.70 12.78
N LEU A 235 -15.77 -10.49 12.37
CA LEU A 235 -14.85 -9.36 12.17
C LEU A 235 -14.17 -8.92 13.48
N HIS A 236 -14.90 -8.86 14.60
CA HIS A 236 -14.31 -8.48 15.88
C HIS A 236 -13.27 -9.52 16.35
N MET A 237 -13.55 -10.81 16.14
CA MET A 237 -12.60 -11.88 16.45
C MET A 237 -11.33 -11.78 15.59
N GLU A 238 -11.45 -11.48 14.30
CA GLU A 238 -10.30 -11.28 13.41
C GLU A 238 -9.49 -10.03 13.76
N LEU A 239 -10.14 -8.91 14.08
CA LEU A 239 -9.47 -7.71 14.56
C LEU A 239 -8.71 -7.97 15.84
N LYS A 240 -9.34 -8.68 16.79
CA LYS A 240 -8.72 -9.05 18.05
C LYS A 240 -7.49 -9.93 17.81
N HIS A 241 -7.63 -10.97 16.99
CA HIS A 241 -6.54 -11.84 16.59
C HIS A 241 -5.39 -11.05 15.95
N TRP A 242 -5.68 -10.15 15.00
CA TRP A 242 -4.68 -9.28 14.38
C TRP A 242 -3.92 -8.41 15.40
N PHE A 243 -4.62 -7.78 16.34
CA PHE A 243 -3.97 -6.96 17.35
C PHE A 243 -3.17 -7.81 18.35
N GLU A 244 -3.60 -9.03 18.66
CA GLU A 244 -2.87 -9.96 19.53
C GLU A 244 -1.61 -10.52 18.84
N GLU A 245 -1.73 -10.95 17.59
CA GLU A 245 -0.69 -11.74 16.91
C GLU A 245 0.15 -10.94 15.90
N GLY A 246 -0.36 -9.84 15.35
CA GLY A 246 0.29 -9.09 14.27
C GLY A 246 0.18 -9.75 12.89
N SER A 247 -0.58 -10.83 12.78
CA SER A 247 -0.89 -11.56 11.55
C SER A 247 -2.39 -11.83 11.48
N THR A 248 -2.90 -12.09 10.29
CA THR A 248 -4.29 -12.54 10.07
C THR A 248 -4.44 -14.06 10.08
N SER A 249 -3.33 -14.79 10.21
CA SER A 249 -3.24 -16.26 10.27
C SER A 249 -2.44 -16.69 11.50
N ASP A 250 -2.76 -17.89 12.01
CA ASP A 250 -2.08 -18.52 13.15
C ASP A 250 -0.77 -19.25 12.75
N GLU A 251 -0.61 -19.57 11.46
CA GLU A 251 0.46 -20.45 10.95
C GLU A 251 1.64 -19.66 10.40
N ALA A 252 2.50 -19.16 11.30
CA ALA A 252 3.65 -18.39 10.86
C ALA A 252 4.89 -18.60 11.73
N GLU A 253 5.96 -19.05 11.09
CA GLU A 253 7.24 -19.42 11.71
C GLU A 253 8.35 -18.43 11.42
N LYS A 254 8.22 -17.67 10.31
CA LYS A 254 9.22 -16.69 9.88
C LYS A 254 8.69 -15.27 9.90
N ALA A 255 9.50 -14.35 10.42
CA ALA A 255 9.17 -12.94 10.43
C ALA A 255 9.14 -12.37 9.00
N ASN A 256 8.21 -11.45 8.74
CA ASN A 256 8.19 -10.64 7.53
C ASN A 256 9.21 -9.48 7.67
N PRO A 257 10.38 -9.53 7.00
CA PRO A 257 11.40 -8.50 7.16
C PRO A 257 10.94 -7.15 6.58
N THR A 258 10.00 -7.13 5.62
CA THR A 258 9.53 -5.89 4.96
C THR A 258 8.73 -4.95 5.86
N LEU A 259 8.32 -5.44 7.05
CA LEU A 259 7.65 -4.65 8.09
C LEU A 259 8.62 -4.15 9.17
N ILE A 260 9.91 -4.43 9.02
CA ILE A 260 10.95 -4.14 10.01
C ILE A 260 11.84 -3.03 9.51
N ARG A 261 12.20 -2.14 10.43
CA ARG A 261 13.11 -1.05 10.10
C ARG A 261 14.48 -1.61 9.72
N PRO A 262 14.98 -1.32 8.51
CA PRO A 262 16.25 -1.85 8.04
C PRO A 262 17.42 -1.37 8.89
N PHE A 263 18.48 -2.18 8.94
CA PHE A 263 19.75 -1.98 9.64
C PHE A 263 19.69 -1.94 11.18
N VAL A 264 18.56 -1.55 11.77
CA VAL A 264 18.34 -1.53 13.23
C VAL A 264 17.42 -2.64 13.72
N HIS A 265 16.70 -3.28 12.80
CA HIS A 265 15.91 -4.49 12.99
C HIS A 265 14.87 -4.39 14.12
N LYS A 266 14.18 -3.25 14.20
CA LYS A 266 13.14 -2.98 15.21
C LYS A 266 11.77 -2.76 14.58
N TRP A 267 10.74 -3.16 15.32
CA TRP A 267 9.35 -2.82 14.99
C TRP A 267 9.11 -1.31 15.10
N LYS A 268 8.59 -0.69 14.03
CA LYS A 268 8.26 0.75 14.01
C LYS A 268 6.93 1.08 13.31
N GLN A 269 6.15 0.07 12.95
CA GLN A 269 4.84 0.28 12.35
C GLN A 269 3.92 1.05 13.31
N HIS A 270 3.11 1.96 12.77
CA HIS A 270 2.12 2.72 13.55
C HIS A 270 1.30 1.79 14.46
N TYR A 271 1.13 2.17 15.73
CA TYR A 271 0.57 1.32 16.78
C TYR A 271 -0.90 0.92 16.55
N ALA A 272 -1.61 1.66 15.70
CA ALA A 272 -2.98 1.37 15.29
C ALA A 272 -3.09 0.82 13.86
N ALA A 273 -1.98 0.54 13.18
CA ALA A 273 -2.01 0.00 11.82
C ALA A 273 -2.75 -1.34 11.76
N CYS A 274 -3.64 -1.46 10.79
CA CYS A 274 -4.59 -2.55 10.70
C CYS A 274 -5.00 -2.78 9.24
N PRO A 275 -4.80 -3.98 8.67
CA PRO A 275 -5.13 -4.30 7.28
C PRO A 275 -6.60 -4.04 6.92
N PHE A 276 -7.49 -4.21 7.90
CA PHE A 276 -8.93 -4.05 7.73
C PHE A 276 -9.35 -2.62 7.42
N GLU A 277 -8.49 -1.63 7.69
CA GLU A 277 -8.75 -0.23 7.30
C GLU A 277 -8.43 0.03 5.83
N SER A 278 -7.48 -0.71 5.28
CA SER A 278 -6.99 -0.54 3.91
C SER A 278 -7.92 -1.19 2.88
N TYR A 279 -8.50 -2.33 3.26
CA TYR A 279 -8.97 -3.31 2.29
C TYR A 279 -10.47 -3.61 2.30
N LEU A 280 -11.23 -3.23 3.33
CA LEU A 280 -12.59 -3.75 3.52
C LEU A 280 -13.49 -3.58 2.26
N PRO A 281 -13.80 -4.67 1.53
CA PRO A 281 -14.92 -4.67 0.61
C PRO A 281 -16.19 -4.89 1.44
N VAL A 282 -17.35 -4.66 0.85
CA VAL A 282 -18.71 -4.95 1.36
C VAL A 282 -19.50 -3.66 1.62
N GLU A 283 -20.25 -3.26 0.59
CA GLU A 283 -21.49 -2.51 0.72
C GLU A 283 -22.36 -3.15 1.82
N GLY A 284 -23.05 -2.33 2.63
CA GLY A 284 -23.69 -2.71 3.90
C GLY A 284 -24.74 -3.84 3.87
N SER A 285 -25.01 -4.48 2.73
CA SER A 285 -25.96 -5.59 2.60
C SER A 285 -25.33 -6.99 2.79
N THR A 286 -24.01 -7.15 2.72
CA THR A 286 -23.35 -8.48 2.69
C THR A 286 -22.69 -8.92 4.00
N MET A 287 -22.86 -8.14 5.09
CA MET A 287 -22.20 -8.38 6.39
C MET A 287 -22.60 -9.70 7.08
N SER A 288 -23.67 -10.38 6.66
CA SER A 288 -24.22 -11.53 7.42
C SER A 288 -23.82 -12.92 6.91
N SER A 289 -23.27 -13.08 5.70
CA SER A 289 -23.18 -14.41 5.07
C SER A 289 -21.78 -14.90 4.67
N GLN A 290 -20.76 -14.02 4.61
CA GLN A 290 -19.44 -14.41 4.11
C GLN A 290 -18.40 -14.58 5.23
N LYS A 291 -17.68 -15.72 5.20
CA LYS A 291 -16.49 -15.91 6.05
C LYS A 291 -15.43 -14.86 5.65
N PRO A 292 -14.92 -14.02 6.56
CA PRO A 292 -14.12 -12.86 6.17
C PRO A 292 -12.78 -13.21 5.52
N GLY A 293 -12.21 -14.40 5.78
CA GLY A 293 -11.05 -14.94 5.05
C GLY A 293 -11.25 -15.03 3.52
N LYS A 294 -12.45 -15.41 3.05
CA LYS A 294 -12.76 -15.44 1.60
C LYS A 294 -12.96 -14.03 1.03
N ALA A 295 -13.47 -13.10 1.85
CA ALA A 295 -13.59 -11.70 1.46
C ALA A 295 -12.22 -11.04 1.25
N LYS A 296 -11.16 -11.48 1.96
CA LYS A 296 -9.74 -11.04 1.80
C LYS A 296 -9.09 -11.46 0.49
N GLN A 297 -9.44 -12.63 -0.04
CA GLN A 297 -8.94 -13.05 -1.34
C GLN A 297 -9.71 -12.36 -2.47
N LYS A 298 -11.04 -12.18 -2.32
CA LYS A 298 -11.89 -11.65 -3.41
C LYS A 298 -11.60 -10.20 -3.82
N SER A 299 -11.45 -9.27 -2.89
CA SER A 299 -11.07 -7.89 -3.22
C SER A 299 -9.59 -7.76 -3.62
N LEU A 300 -8.66 -8.57 -3.08
CA LEU A 300 -7.25 -8.53 -3.51
C LEU A 300 -7.17 -9.03 -4.95
N LEU A 301 -7.90 -10.10 -5.24
CA LEU A 301 -8.11 -10.61 -6.58
C LEU A 301 -8.67 -9.54 -7.51
N SER A 302 -9.70 -8.79 -7.09
CA SER A 302 -10.27 -7.71 -7.91
C SER A 302 -9.28 -6.58 -8.20
N TRP A 303 -8.32 -6.35 -7.32
CA TRP A 303 -7.29 -5.32 -7.51
C TRP A 303 -6.13 -5.79 -8.39
N VAL A 304 -5.78 -7.07 -8.31
CA VAL A 304 -4.61 -7.65 -8.99
C VAL A 304 -4.95 -8.21 -10.37
N LYS A 305 -6.14 -8.80 -10.58
CA LYS A 305 -6.55 -9.37 -11.88
C LYS A 305 -6.37 -8.42 -13.06
N PRO A 306 -6.73 -7.13 -12.95
CA PRO A 306 -6.53 -6.18 -14.03
C PRO A 306 -5.05 -5.99 -14.43
N GLN A 307 -4.10 -6.29 -13.54
CA GLN A 307 -2.65 -6.18 -13.79
C GLN A 307 -2.01 -7.48 -14.28
N ALA A 308 -2.52 -8.65 -13.90
CA ALA A 308 -1.88 -9.94 -14.20
C ALA A 308 -2.06 -10.45 -15.65
N ARG A 309 -3.00 -9.89 -16.43
CA ARG A 309 -3.33 -10.34 -17.81
C ARG A 309 -2.40 -9.81 -18.91
N VAL A 310 -1.19 -9.36 -18.58
CA VAL A 310 -0.29 -8.72 -19.57
C VAL A 310 0.42 -9.73 -20.50
N GLU A 311 0.34 -11.04 -20.25
CA GLU A 311 0.95 -12.05 -21.13
C GLU A 311 -0.06 -13.17 -21.44
N ASP A 312 -0.79 -13.06 -22.55
CA ASP A 312 -1.29 -14.21 -23.34
C ASP A 312 -2.09 -13.73 -24.58
N GLU A 313 -1.52 -12.84 -25.40
CA GLU A 313 -1.95 -12.73 -26.80
C GLU A 313 -1.14 -13.72 -27.66
N LYS A 314 -1.56 -15.00 -27.61
CA LYS A 314 -1.46 -16.00 -28.69
C LYS A 314 -1.85 -17.38 -28.14
N VAL A 315 -3.09 -17.79 -28.39
CA VAL A 315 -3.46 -19.02 -29.11
C VAL A 315 -4.98 -18.96 -29.30
N GLU A 316 -5.42 -18.56 -30.49
CA GLU A 316 -6.68 -19.08 -31.03
C GLU A 316 -6.43 -20.55 -31.40
N GLU A 317 -7.12 -21.49 -30.76
CA GLU A 317 -7.70 -22.61 -31.50
C GLU A 317 -8.86 -23.27 -30.74
N SER A 318 -9.89 -23.57 -31.52
CA SER A 318 -11.20 -24.07 -31.14
C SER A 318 -11.16 -25.38 -30.37
N CYS A 319 -12.06 -25.56 -29.41
CA CYS A 319 -12.78 -26.82 -29.21
C CYS A 319 -14.11 -26.57 -28.48
N THR A 320 -15.20 -26.86 -29.17
CA THR A 320 -16.58 -26.90 -28.65
C THR A 320 -16.74 -28.04 -27.64
N ALA A 321 -17.19 -27.72 -26.42
CA ALA A 321 -17.80 -28.68 -25.52
C ALA A 321 -18.86 -27.99 -24.64
N GLU A 322 -20.09 -28.50 -24.70
CA GLU A 322 -21.26 -28.03 -23.95
C GLU A 322 -21.08 -28.25 -22.44
N ILE A 323 -21.44 -27.24 -21.62
CA ILE A 323 -21.55 -27.33 -20.15
C ILE A 323 -23.01 -27.07 -19.75
N PRO A 324 -23.62 -27.86 -18.83
CA PRO A 324 -25.00 -27.65 -18.40
C PRO A 324 -25.15 -26.48 -17.42
N GLU A 325 -26.31 -25.82 -17.50
CA GLU A 325 -26.75 -24.68 -16.70
C GLU A 325 -26.76 -24.95 -15.18
N GLY A 326 -26.21 -24.00 -14.41
CA GLY A 326 -26.38 -23.93 -12.96
C GLY A 326 -25.45 -22.94 -12.28
N SER A 327 -26.03 -21.86 -11.70
CA SER A 327 -25.41 -20.75 -10.97
C SER A 327 -24.76 -19.64 -11.83
N SER A 328 -25.54 -18.59 -12.06
CA SER A 328 -25.10 -17.32 -12.65
C SER A 328 -24.30 -16.51 -11.62
N GLU A 329 -23.00 -16.79 -11.49
CA GLU A 329 -22.06 -15.73 -11.09
C GLU A 329 -21.71 -14.94 -12.35
N SER A 330 -22.11 -13.67 -12.38
CA SER A 330 -21.76 -12.75 -13.46
C SER A 330 -20.24 -12.64 -13.56
N SER A 331 -19.66 -13.34 -14.52
CA SER A 331 -18.26 -13.15 -14.91
C SER A 331 -18.16 -11.74 -15.49
N GLN A 332 -17.78 -10.77 -14.65
CA GLN A 332 -17.45 -9.44 -15.12
C GLN A 332 -16.18 -9.56 -15.97
N ASP A 333 -16.31 -9.38 -17.28
CA ASP A 333 -15.19 -9.36 -18.21
C ASP A 333 -14.32 -8.14 -17.93
N TYR A 334 -13.27 -8.33 -17.13
CA TYR A 334 -12.19 -7.37 -16.97
C TYR A 334 -11.41 -7.30 -18.30
N ALA A 335 -11.77 -6.33 -19.16
CA ALA A 335 -10.99 -6.04 -20.36
C ALA A 335 -9.56 -5.68 -19.94
N ALA A 336 -8.56 -6.39 -20.49
CA ALA A 336 -7.15 -6.23 -20.16
C ALA A 336 -6.76 -4.75 -20.20
N VAL A 337 -6.27 -4.23 -19.08
CA VAL A 337 -5.84 -2.84 -19.05
C VAL A 337 -4.38 -2.81 -19.50
N GLN A 338 -4.14 -2.25 -20.67
CA GLN A 338 -2.78 -1.82 -21.10
C GLN A 338 -2.27 -0.63 -20.26
N SER A 339 -2.83 -0.36 -19.07
CA SER A 339 -2.82 0.97 -18.46
C SER A 339 -1.50 1.37 -17.82
N VAL A 340 -0.86 0.55 -16.99
CA VAL A 340 0.26 1.06 -16.19
C VAL A 340 1.56 1.04 -16.98
N LYS A 341 2.02 2.20 -17.42
CA LYS A 341 3.29 2.33 -18.16
C LYS A 341 4.49 2.47 -17.25
N ALA A 342 4.33 3.15 -16.11
CA ALA A 342 5.40 3.33 -15.15
C ALA A 342 4.87 3.61 -13.74
N VAL A 343 5.59 3.11 -12.74
CA VAL A 343 5.50 3.50 -11.34
C VAL A 343 6.88 3.98 -10.91
N THR A 344 7.05 5.29 -10.80
CA THR A 344 8.31 5.92 -10.41
C THR A 344 8.33 6.20 -8.92
N LEU A 345 9.31 5.63 -8.23
CA LEU A 345 9.49 5.74 -6.79
C LEU A 345 10.43 6.89 -6.42
N TRP A 346 10.07 7.66 -5.39
CA TRP A 346 10.81 8.81 -4.87
C TRP A 346 10.92 8.73 -3.35
N THR A 347 12.12 8.97 -2.81
CA THR A 347 12.32 9.16 -1.37
C THR A 347 12.37 10.64 -1.01
N GLY A 348 12.17 10.95 0.27
CA GLY A 348 12.39 12.29 0.82
C GLY A 348 11.11 13.09 1.03
N ASP A 349 11.29 14.37 1.37
CA ASP A 349 10.20 15.27 1.71
C ASP A 349 9.30 15.58 0.51
N ALA A 350 7.98 15.35 0.68
CA ALA A 350 6.96 15.59 -0.33
C ALA A 350 6.97 17.03 -0.88
N LEU A 351 7.18 18.02 -0.01
CA LEU A 351 7.16 19.43 -0.40
C LEU A 351 8.40 19.80 -1.19
N SER A 352 9.57 19.41 -0.70
CA SER A 352 10.85 19.59 -1.39
C SER A 352 10.84 18.92 -2.76
N LEU A 353 10.21 17.75 -2.88
CA LEU A 353 10.03 17.05 -4.15
C LEU A 353 9.21 17.90 -5.13
N CYS A 354 8.07 18.45 -4.70
CA CYS A 354 7.23 19.32 -5.52
C CYS A 354 7.90 20.66 -5.88
N THR A 355 8.63 21.30 -4.97
CA THR A 355 9.23 22.61 -5.25
C THR A 355 10.51 22.52 -6.07
N SER A 356 11.32 21.48 -5.87
CA SER A 356 12.69 21.42 -6.41
C SER A 356 13.15 20.05 -6.89
N GLY A 357 12.47 18.97 -6.52
CA GLY A 357 12.89 17.61 -6.87
C GLY A 357 12.44 17.15 -8.26
N PHE A 358 11.35 17.68 -8.79
CA PHE A 358 10.92 17.40 -10.16
C PHE A 358 11.46 18.40 -11.19
N PRO A 359 11.78 17.95 -12.42
CA PRO A 359 12.02 18.83 -13.55
C PRO A 359 10.86 19.83 -13.72
N PRO A 360 11.10 21.11 -14.09
CA PRO A 360 10.04 22.12 -14.19
C PRO A 360 8.84 21.73 -15.07
N GLU A 361 9.08 20.94 -16.12
CA GLU A 361 8.11 20.46 -17.09
C GLU A 361 7.28 19.25 -16.60
N GLN A 362 7.70 18.59 -15.52
CA GLN A 362 6.95 17.48 -14.95
C GLN A 362 5.74 18.03 -14.18
N LEU A 363 4.56 17.81 -14.76
CA LEU A 363 3.25 18.15 -14.21
C LEU A 363 2.39 16.89 -14.11
N PHE A 364 1.35 16.95 -13.29
CA PHE A 364 0.48 15.83 -12.96
C PHE A 364 -0.98 16.18 -13.17
N ASP A 365 -1.76 15.21 -13.66
CA ASP A 365 -3.21 15.31 -13.76
C ASP A 365 -3.85 15.22 -12.37
N VAL A 366 -3.25 14.45 -11.47
CA VAL A 366 -3.69 14.27 -10.09
C VAL A 366 -2.50 14.37 -9.14
N ILE A 367 -2.67 15.11 -8.04
CA ILE A 367 -1.76 15.06 -6.90
C ILE A 367 -2.57 14.65 -5.67
N ASP A 368 -2.39 13.41 -5.25
CA ASP A 368 -2.85 12.94 -3.94
C ASP A 368 -1.86 13.38 -2.88
N THR A 369 -2.36 14.04 -1.84
CA THR A 369 -1.55 14.54 -0.74
C THR A 369 -1.87 13.84 0.57
N SER A 370 -2.66 12.75 0.52
CA SER A 370 -3.05 11.90 1.65
C SER A 370 -3.16 12.67 2.98
N ASN A 371 -2.38 12.30 4.01
CA ASN A 371 -2.36 12.95 5.32
C ASN A 371 -1.24 14.01 5.44
N VAL A 372 -0.59 14.42 4.34
CA VAL A 372 0.48 15.43 4.37
C VAL A 372 0.00 16.72 5.05
N GLY A 373 -1.23 17.15 4.73
CA GLY A 373 -1.86 18.33 5.32
C GLY A 373 -2.00 18.30 6.85
N ASP A 374 -2.13 17.11 7.46
CA ASP A 374 -2.24 16.96 8.92
C ASP A 374 -0.94 17.34 9.64
N HIS A 375 0.20 17.23 8.95
CA HIS A 375 1.53 17.43 9.53
C HIS A 375 2.10 18.81 9.27
N ILE A 376 1.76 19.39 8.10
CA ILE A 376 2.39 20.62 7.63
C ILE A 376 1.38 21.72 7.25
N GLY A 377 0.08 21.44 7.34
CA GLY A 377 -0.99 22.37 7.03
C GLY A 377 -1.34 22.44 5.54
N LEU A 378 -2.64 22.54 5.24
CA LEU A 378 -3.18 22.54 3.88
C LEU A 378 -2.66 23.68 3.00
N LEU A 379 -2.42 24.86 3.57
CA LEU A 379 -1.90 26.00 2.80
C LEU A 379 -0.51 25.71 2.21
N ASN A 380 0.37 25.07 2.98
CA ASN A 380 1.71 24.70 2.50
C ASN A 380 1.63 23.66 1.39
N VAL A 381 0.70 22.69 1.51
CA VAL A 381 0.42 21.72 0.46
C VAL A 381 0.00 22.43 -0.83
N LEU A 382 -0.97 23.33 -0.77
CA LEU A 382 -1.47 24.06 -1.95
C LEU A 382 -0.37 24.90 -2.61
N VAL A 383 0.42 25.63 -1.82
CA VAL A 383 1.50 26.48 -2.34
C VAL A 383 2.60 25.66 -3.02
N CYS A 384 2.99 24.52 -2.44
CA CYS A 384 4.10 23.72 -2.96
C CYS A 384 3.66 22.79 -4.11
N CYS A 385 2.47 22.19 -4.02
CA CYS A 385 2.01 21.17 -4.96
C CYS A 385 1.16 21.75 -6.09
N GLY A 386 0.41 22.84 -5.84
CA GLY A 386 -0.47 23.46 -6.84
C GLY A 386 0.22 23.78 -8.16
N PRO A 387 1.44 24.35 -8.18
CA PRO A 387 2.19 24.61 -9.42
C PRO A 387 2.56 23.36 -10.25
N ARG A 388 2.37 22.16 -9.70
CA ARG A 388 2.63 20.88 -10.37
C ARG A 388 1.39 20.24 -10.98
N LEU A 389 0.21 20.84 -10.82
CA LEU A 389 -1.00 20.38 -11.49
C LEU A 389 -1.03 20.86 -12.94
N LYS A 390 -1.42 19.96 -13.86
CA LYS A 390 -1.78 20.33 -15.23
C LYS A 390 -3.03 21.23 -15.19
N MET A 391 -2.99 22.34 -15.95
CA MET A 391 -4.11 23.29 -16.08
C MET A 391 -4.91 23.04 -17.34
#